data_AF-A0A847WTX0-F1
#
_entry.id   AF-A0A847WTX0-F1
#
_cell.length_a   1.000
_cell.length_b   1.000
_cell.length_c   1.000
_cell.angle_alpha   90.00
_cell.angle_beta   90.00
_cell.angle_gamma   90.00
#
_symmetry.space_group_name_H-M   'P 1'
#
loop_
_entity.id
_entity.type
_entity.pdbx_description
1 polymer ?
#
loop_
_entity_poly.entity_id
_entity_poly.type
_entity_poly.pdbx_seq_one_letter_code
_entity_poly.pdbx_strand_id
1 'polypeptide(L)' 'MKWLLLKIIQFYRKYISPNTPPSCRFHPTCSEYGLTAISRFG' A
#
# COMPACT_ATOMS: atom_id res chain seq x y z
N MET A 1 -5.97 14.00 7.50
CA MET A 1 -4.95 12.99 7.90
C MET A 1 -4.77 11.84 6.89
N LYS A 2 -5.83 11.40 6.20
CA LYS A 2 -5.85 10.31 5.20
C LYS A 2 -4.76 10.35 4.11
N TRP A 3 -4.42 11.54 3.61
CA TRP A 3 -3.37 11.72 2.58
C TRP A 3 -1.94 11.38 3.05
N LEU A 4 -1.66 11.50 4.34
CA LEU A 4 -0.33 11.27 4.89
C LEU A 4 0.00 9.77 4.90
N LEU A 5 -0.95 8.94 5.32
CA LEU A 5 -0.83 7.48 5.25
C LEU A 5 -0.78 6.97 3.81
N LEU A 6 -1.59 7.54 2.91
CA LEU A 6 -1.59 7.19 1.49
C LEU A 6 -0.24 7.50 0.83
N LYS A 7 0.38 8.65 1.14
CA LYS A 7 1.71 9.00 0.65
C LYS A 7 2.79 8.06 1.15
N ILE A 8 2.74 7.65 2.42
CA ILE A 8 3.71 6.70 2.99
C ILE A 8 3.59 5.33 2.30
N ILE A 9 2.37 4.83 2.10
CA ILE A 9 2.12 3.55 1.42
C ILE A 9 2.58 3.61 -0.05
N GLN A 10 2.31 4.72 -0.76
CA GLN A 10 2.78 4.90 -2.14
C GLN A 10 4.30 5.05 -2.22
N PHE A 11 4.92 5.77 -1.29
CA PHE A 11 6.37 5.88 -1.21
C PHE A 11 7.01 4.51 -0.96
N TYR A 12 6.47 3.75 0.00
CA TYR A 12 6.89 2.37 0.24
C TYR A 12 6.74 1.49 -1.01
N ARG A 13 5.60 1.55 -1.72
CA ARG A 13 5.40 0.82 -2.98
C ARG A 13 6.35 1.26 -4.09
N LYS A 14 6.70 2.53 -4.19
CA LYS A 14 7.51 3.05 -5.30
C LYS A 14 9.01 2.86 -5.07
N TYR A 15 9.47 2.92 -3.82
CA TYR A 15 10.89 2.89 -3.46
C TYR A 15 11.34 1.55 -2.89
N ILE A 16 10.47 0.81 -2.17
CA ILE A 16 10.83 -0.45 -1.50
C ILE A 16 10.30 -1.68 -2.26
N SER A 17 9.11 -1.61 -2.86
CA SER A 17 8.57 -2.71 -3.67
C SER A 17 9.45 -3.17 -4.85
N PRO A 18 10.17 -2.30 -5.61
CA PRO A 18 11.04 -2.78 -6.69
C PRO A 18 12.29 -3.51 -6.19
N ASN A 19 12.72 -3.26 -4.95
CA ASN A 19 13.87 -3.90 -4.34
C ASN A 19 13.51 -5.17 -3.54
N THR A 20 12.22 -5.49 -3.42
CA THR A 20 11.77 -6.68 -2.69
C THR A 20 11.11 -7.65 -3.66
N PRO A 21 11.44 -8.95 -3.62
CA PRO A 21 10.74 -9.95 -4.43
C PRO A 21 9.25 -9.91 -4.11
N PRO A 22 8.37 -10.28 -5.06
CA PRO A 22 6.92 -10.24 -4.86
C PRO A 22 6.51 -11.16 -3.69
N SER A 23 6.44 -10.58 -2.49
CA SER A 23 6.06 -11.26 -1.24
C SER A 23 4.54 -11.45 -1.13
N CYS A 24 3.77 -10.71 -1.93
CA CYS A 24 2.31 -10.79 -1.92
C CYS A 24 1.83 -12.09 -2.57
N ARG A 25 1.65 -13.13 -1.74
CA ARG A 25 1.05 -14.41 -2.11
C ARG A 25 -0.45 -14.31 -2.44
N PHE A 26 -1.13 -13.27 -1.94
CA PHE A 26 -2.56 -13.05 -2.14
C PHE A 26 -2.81 -11.74 -2.89
N HIS A 27 -3.79 -11.76 -3.79
CA HIS A 27 -4.32 -10.57 -4.46
C HIS A 27 -5.71 -10.25 -3.90
N PRO A 28 -6.01 -8.97 -3.57
CA PRO A 28 -5.15 -7.79 -3.65
C PRO A 28 -4.05 -7.77 -2.57
N THR A 29 -2.98 -7.01 -2.82
CA THR A 29 -1.87 -6.87 -1.86
C THR A 29 -2.34 -6.24 -0.54
N CYS A 30 -1.66 -6.52 0.58
CA CYS A 30 -1.96 -5.89 1.87
C CYS A 30 -1.87 -4.34 1.79
N SER A 31 -0.99 -3.81 0.94
CA SER A 31 -0.92 -2.38 0.63
C SER A 31 -2.16 -1.86 -0.11
N GLU A 32 -2.69 -2.60 -1.09
CA GLU A 32 -3.95 -2.29 -1.76
C GLU A 32 -5.16 -2.41 -0.85
N TYR A 33 -5.18 -3.41 0.03
CA TYR A 33 -6.26 -3.56 1.00
C TYR A 33 -6.26 -2.38 1.97
N GLY A 34 -5.10 -1.99 2.47
CA GLY A 34 -4.94 -0.78 3.29
C GLY A 34 -5.38 0.48 2.55
N LEU A 35 -4.99 0.65 1.28
CA LEU A 35 -5.44 1.74 0.42
C LEU A 35 -6.96 1.76 0.28
N THR A 36 -7.58 0.61 0.01
CA THR A 36 -9.02 0.47 -0.18
C THR A 36 -9.76 0.75 1.12
N ALA A 37 -9.30 0.20 2.24
CA ALA A 37 -9.89 0.42 3.56
C ALA A 37 -9.80 1.89 3.98
N ILE A 38 -8.62 2.51 3.82
CA ILE A 38 -8.44 3.95 4.08
C ILE A 38 -9.34 4.77 3.16
N SER A 39 -9.46 4.42 1.87
CA SER A 39 -10.31 5.12 0.91
C SER A 39 -11.81 5.03 1.25
N ARG A 40 -12.28 3.84 1.66
CA ARG A 40 -13.70 3.56 1.95
C ARG A 40 -14.16 3.98 3.35
N PHE A 41 -13.30 3.85 4.36
CA PHE A 41 -13.67 4.02 5.78
C PHE A 41 -13.01 5.23 6.47
N GLY A 42 -11.98 5.84 5.88
CA GLY A 42 -11.22 6.95 6.47
C GLY A 42 -11.59 8.36 5.99
#